data_AF-A0A7C5C347-F1
#
_entry.id   AF-A0A7C5C347-F1
#
_cell.length_a   1.000
_cell.length_b   1.000
_cell.length_c   1.000
_cell.angle_alpha   90.00
_cell.angle_beta   90.00
_cell.angle_gamma   90.00
#
_symmetry.space_group_name_H-M   'P 1'
#
loop_
_entity.id
_entity.type
_entity.pdbx_description
1 polymer ?
#
loop_
_entity_poly.entity_id
_entity_poly.type
_entity_poly.pdbx_seq_one_letter_code
_entity_poly.pdbx_strand_id
1 'polypeptide(L)' 'MSPAINPIILFFASIFTSNILLANFLGMCSFISISKDQKSSFGLGFAVTIVMTITMVASWVVLKLIIEPLNLDYLSFIIF' A
#
# COMPACT_ATOMS: atom_id res chain seq x y z
N MET A 1 -3.41 27.33 -20.75
CA MET A 1 -3.70 26.16 -21.60
C MET A 1 -4.27 25.08 -20.69
N SER A 2 -5.60 25.05 -20.51
CA SER A 2 -6.25 24.02 -19.69
C SER A 2 -6.12 22.70 -20.43
N PRO A 3 -5.34 21.73 -19.94
CA PRO A 3 -5.21 20.49 -20.66
C PRO A 3 -6.56 19.75 -20.52
N ALA A 4 -7.07 19.20 -21.63
CA ALA A 4 -8.31 18.44 -21.69
C ALA A 4 -8.14 17.05 -21.03
N ILE A 5 -7.62 17.04 -19.80
CA ILE A 5 -7.31 15.84 -19.05
C ILE A 5 -8.52 15.58 -18.16
N ASN A 6 -9.10 14.40 -18.32
CA ASN A 6 -10.16 13.96 -17.43
C ASN A 6 -9.64 13.98 -15.98
N PRO A 7 -10.32 14.65 -15.02
CA PRO A 7 -9.88 14.74 -13.63
C PRO A 7 -9.59 13.38 -12.99
N ILE A 8 -10.23 12.30 -13.48
CA ILE A 8 -9.96 10.93 -13.05
C ILE A 8 -8.52 10.49 -13.34
N ILE A 9 -7.95 10.87 -14.48
CA ILE A 9 -6.58 10.49 -14.88
C ILE A 9 -5.55 11.22 -14.01
N LEU A 10 -5.84 12.49 -13.70
CA LEU A 10 -5.00 13.32 -12.86
C LEU A 10 -5.01 12.82 -11.40
N PHE A 11 -6.16 12.39 -10.90
CA PHE A 11 -6.32 11.76 -9.60
C PHE A 11 -5.53 10.44 -9.49
N PHE A 12 -5.65 9.55 -10.48
CA PHE A 12 -4.89 8.30 -10.51
C PHE A 12 -3.37 8.53 -10.60
N ALA A 13 -2.93 9.43 -11.48
CA ALA A 13 -1.52 9.78 -11.61
C ALA A 13 -0.96 10.35 -10.29
N SER A 14 -1.74 11.17 -9.59
CA SER A 14 -1.33 11.77 -8.32
C SER A 14 -1.17 10.74 -7.19
N ILE A 15 -2.02 9.72 -7.14
CA ILE A 15 -2.01 8.71 -6.07
C ILE A 15 -0.92 7.66 -6.27
N PHE A 16 -0.71 7.20 -7.50
CA PHE A 16 0.20 6.08 -7.77
C PHE A 16 1.57 6.51 -8.29
N THR A 17 1.63 7.52 -9.15
CA THR A 17 2.88 7.91 -9.83
C THR A 17 3.59 9.05 -9.11
N SER A 18 2.84 10.06 -8.63
CA SER A 18 3.41 11.21 -7.93
C SER A 18 3.57 11.00 -6.42
N ASN A 19 3.11 9.88 -5.87
CA ASN A 19 3.21 9.60 -4.45
C ASN A 19 4.55 8.90 -4.13
N ILE A 20 5.52 9.70 -3.69
CA ILE A 20 6.88 9.26 -3.36
C ILE A 20 6.89 8.14 -2.29
N LEU A 21 5.92 8.16 -1.36
CA LEU A 21 5.84 7.18 -0.27
C LEU A 21 5.51 5.78 -0.78
N LEU A 22 4.56 5.67 -1.71
CA LEU A 22 4.21 4.38 -2.33
C LEU A 22 5.31 3.90 -3.28
N ALA A 23 5.88 4.81 -4.08
CA ALA A 23 6.80 4.43 -5.15
C ALA A 23 8.23 4.13 -4.68
N ASN A 24 8.72 4.78 -3.62
CA ASN A 24 10.11 4.67 -3.18
C ASN A 24 10.29 4.03 -1.79
N PHE A 25 9.35 4.23 -0.87
CA PHE A 25 9.53 3.79 0.51
C PHE A 25 8.88 2.43 0.80
N LEU A 26 7.78 2.10 0.12
CA LEU A 26 7.10 0.83 0.32
C LEU A 26 7.88 -0.32 -0.35
N GLY A 27 8.43 -1.22 0.46
CA GLY A 27 9.14 -2.40 -0.04
C GLY A 27 10.56 -2.15 -0.58
N MET A 28 11.21 -1.05 -0.18
CA MET A 28 12.58 -0.69 -0.60
C MET A 28 13.59 -1.83 -0.41
N CYS A 29 13.51 -2.56 0.69
CA CYS A 29 14.37 -3.71 0.99
C CYS A 29 14.21 -4.83 -0.06
N SER A 30 12.97 -5.19 -0.39
CA SER A 30 12.69 -6.20 -1.41
C SER A 30 13.00 -5.68 -2.82
N PHE A 31 12.81 -4.38 -3.08
CA PHE A 31 13.13 -3.73 -4.35
C PHE A 31 14.64 -3.79 -4.65
N ILE A 32 15.50 -3.41 -3.70
CA ILE A 32 16.95 -3.45 -3.87
C ILE A 32 17.44 -4.88 -4.16
N SER A 33 16.86 -5.89 -3.51
CA SER A 33 17.27 -7.29 -3.70
C SER A 33 16.83 -7.89 -5.03
N ILE A 34 15.69 -7.49 -5.58
CA ILE A 34 15.07 -8.15 -6.75
C ILE A 34 15.27 -7.37 -8.06
N SER A 35 15.81 -6.15 -8.00
CA SER A 35 15.97 -5.23 -9.14
C SER A 35 16.72 -5.79 -10.35
N LYS A 36 17.57 -6.81 -10.17
CA LYS A 36 18.35 -7.42 -11.27
C LYS A 36 17.57 -8.45 -12.09
N ASP A 37 16.51 -9.04 -11.54
CA ASP A 37 15.80 -10.17 -12.14
C ASP A 37 14.33 -9.84 -12.45
N GLN A 38 14.05 -9.43 -13.68
CA GLN A 38 12.71 -8.98 -14.11
C GLN A 38 11.63 -10.06 -13.91
N LYS A 39 11.94 -11.33 -14.11
CA LYS A 39 11.00 -12.44 -13.89
C LYS A 39 10.62 -12.58 -12.41
N SER A 40 11.57 -12.35 -11.51
CA SER A 40 11.35 -12.46 -10.06
C SER A 40 10.61 -11.23 -9.50
N SER A 41 10.91 -10.03 -10.01
CA SER A 41 10.22 -8.79 -9.64
C SER A 41 8.71 -8.85 -9.86
N PHE A 42 8.25 -9.50 -10.94
CA PHE A 42 6.83 -9.63 -11.22
C PHE A 42 6.11 -10.54 -10.20
N GLY A 43 6.72 -11.66 -9.84
CA GLY A 43 6.20 -12.57 -8.81
C GLY A 43 6.14 -11.91 -7.43
N LEU A 44 7.18 -11.16 -7.07
CA LEU A 44 7.24 -10.41 -5.81
C LEU A 44 6.15 -9.32 -5.75
N GLY A 45 5.97 -8.55 -6.83
CA GLY A 45 4.94 -7.51 -6.88
C GLY A 45 3.52 -8.07 -6.72
N PHE A 46 3.23 -9.21 -7.34
CA PHE A 46 1.94 -9.89 -7.19
C PHE A 46 1.73 -10.40 -5.76
N ALA A 47 2.76 -11.00 -5.15
CA ALA A 47 2.67 -11.46 -3.77
C ALA A 47 2.40 -10.30 -2.79
N VAL A 48 3.14 -9.19 -2.92
CA VAL A 48 3.00 -8.03 -2.02
C VAL A 48 1.63 -7.37 -2.16
N THR A 49 1.12 -7.20 -3.38
CA THR A 49 -0.21 -6.60 -3.59
C THR A 49 -1.32 -7.42 -2.96
N ILE A 50 -1.26 -8.75 -3.06
CA ILE A 50 -2.24 -9.64 -2.42
C ILE A 50 -2.15 -9.55 -0.89
N VAL A 51 -0.95 -9.74 -0.33
CA VAL A 51 -0.75 -9.74 1.12
C VAL A 51 -1.17 -8.40 1.71
N MET A 52 -0.75 -7.28 1.11
CA MET A 52 -1.11 -5.94 1.59
C MET A 52 -2.62 -5.69 1.54
N THR A 53 -3.31 -6.17 0.50
CA THR A 53 -4.78 -6.02 0.40
C THR A 53 -5.49 -6.80 1.50
N ILE A 54 -5.07 -8.05 1.77
CA ILE A 54 -5.68 -8.89 2.82
C ILE A 54 -5.38 -8.33 4.21
N THR A 55 -4.13 -7.97 4.48
CA THR A 55 -3.71 -7.42 5.78
C THR A 55 -4.41 -6.09 6.07
N MET A 56 -4.56 -5.21 5.09
CA MET A 56 -5.27 -3.94 5.27
C MET A 56 -6.74 -4.16 5.68
N VAL A 57 -7.45 -5.08 5.02
CA VAL A 57 -8.84 -5.40 5.35
C VAL A 57 -8.93 -6.06 6.73
N ALA A 58 -8.05 -7.01 7.04
CA ALA A 58 -8.02 -7.67 8.34
C ALA A 58 -7.73 -6.69 9.48
N SER A 59 -6.73 -5.84 9.31
CA SER A 59 -6.34 -4.84 10.32
C SER A 59 -7.47 -3.82 10.55
N TRP A 60 -8.18 -3.39 9.50
CA TRP A 60 -9.36 -2.52 9.61
C TRP A 60 -10.51 -3.16 10.39
N VAL A 61 -10.80 -4.43 10.11
CA VAL A 61 -11.85 -5.21 10.82
C VAL A 61 -11.51 -5.29 12.31
N VAL A 62 -10.26 -5.60 12.65
CA VAL A 62 -9.82 -5.71 14.06
C VAL A 62 -9.87 -4.35 14.77
N LEU A 63 -9.41 -3.28 14.12
CA LEU A 63 -9.45 -1.93 14.71
C LEU A 63 -10.87 -1.51 15.09
N LYS A 64 -11.83 -1.75 14.18
CA LYS A 64 -13.21 -1.31 14.34
C LYS A 64 -14.04 -2.19 15.29
N LEU A 65 -13.83 -3.51 15.27
CA LEU A 65 -14.64 -4.45 16.04
C LEU A 65 -14.08 -4.77 17.42
N ILE A 66 -12.77 -4.59 17.64
CA ILE A 66 -12.10 -5.01 18.89
C ILE A 66 -11.49 -3.82 19.62
N ILE A 67 -10.78 -2.92 18.93
CA ILE A 67 -10.05 -1.83 19.60
C ILE A 67 -11.00 -0.68 20.00
N GLU A 68 -11.84 -0.20 19.08
CA GLU A 68 -12.84 0.85 19.35
C GLU A 68 -13.75 0.51 20.56
N PRO A 69 -14.34 -0.70 20.68
CA PRO A 69 -15.21 -1.00 21.82
C PRO A 69 -14.47 -1.21 23.15
N LEU A 70 -13.19 -1.62 23.13
CA LEU A 70 -12.41 -1.83 24.36
C LEU A 70 -11.56 -0.61 24.76
N ASN A 71 -11.53 0.49 23.98
CA ASN A 71 -10.71 1.69 24.25
C ASN A 71 -9.21 1.38 24.42
N LEU A 72 -8.71 0.39 23.68
CA LEU A 72 -7.33 -0.12 23.76
C LEU A 72 -6.43 0.45 22.65
N ASP A 73 -6.46 1.77 22.42
CA ASP A 73 -5.72 2.42 21.32
C ASP A 73 -4.22 2.09 21.29
N TYR A 74 -3.61 1.80 22.44
CA TYR A 74 -2.20 1.46 22.55
C TYR A 74 -1.83 0.09 21.93
N LEU A 75 -2.79 -0.81 21.69
CA LEU A 75 -2.54 -2.10 21.01
C LEU A 75 -2.52 -1.97 19.48
N SER A 76 -2.90 -0.81 18.92
CA SER A 76 -3.03 -0.62 17.47
C SER A 76 -1.73 -0.93 16.71
N PHE A 77 -0.56 -0.67 17.31
CA PHE A 77 0.75 -0.98 16.71
C PHE A 77 1.06 -2.47 16.57
N ILE A 78 0.44 -3.36 17.36
CA ILE A 78 0.65 -4.81 17.27
C ILE A 78 -0.20 -5.44 16.16
N ILE A 79 -1.28 -4.77 15.77
CA ILE A 79 -2.28 -5.26 14.81
C ILE A 79 -2.02 -4.72 13.39
N PHE A 80 -1.22 -3.66 13.28
CA PHE A 80 -0.84 -3.02 12.03
C PHE A 80 0.49 -3.56 11.50
#